data_AF-A0A1I5Y740-F1
#
_entry.id   AF-A0A1I5Y740-F1
#
_cell.length_a   1.000
_cell.length_b   1.000
_cell.length_c   1.000
_cell.angle_alpha   90.00
_cell.angle_beta   90.00
_cell.angle_gamma   90.00
#
_symmetry.space_group_name_H-M   'P 1'
#
loop_
_entity.id
_entity.type
_entity.pdbx_description
1 polymer ?
#
loop_
_entity_poly.entity_id
_entity_poly.type
_entity_poly.pdbx_seq_one_letter_code
_entity_poly.pdbx_strand_id
1 'polypeptide(L)'
;MVLQFIDVLLLGICVYLLFSVIQLKGRVRGLNYMVNQLSSQTDTPDMPINHECRQLLRENKDVKAVKRVREALGLSLVEAKQYVDSLKLDVRS
;
A
#
# COMPACT_ATOMS: atom_id res chain seq x y z
N MET A 1 -0.98 -27.88 37.27
CA MET A 1 -0.06 -26.76 37.54
C MET A 1 0.81 -26.42 36.33
N VAL A 2 1.69 -27.30 35.84
CA VAL A 2 2.61 -27.00 34.71
C VAL A 2 1.90 -26.68 33.38
N LEU A 3 0.83 -27.40 33.03
CA LEU A 3 0.05 -27.16 31.80
C LEU A 3 -0.59 -25.75 31.75
N GLN A 4 -1.09 -25.25 32.88
CA GLN A 4 -1.68 -23.91 32.95
C GLN A 4 -0.65 -22.79 32.75
N PHE A 5 0.61 -23.01 33.15
CA PHE A 5 1.69 -22.06 32.89
C PHE A 5 2.05 -22.00 31.40
N ILE A 6 2.01 -23.13 30.70
CA ILE A 6 2.27 -23.20 29.25
C ILE A 6 1.21 -22.42 28.47
N ASP A 7 -0.07 -22.55 28.84
CA ASP A 7 -1.16 -21.82 28.18
C ASP A 7 -1.04 -20.29 28.36
N VAL A 8 -0.68 -19.82 29.56
CA VAL A 8 -0.47 -18.40 29.83
C VAL A 8 0.73 -17.86 29.04
N LEU A 9 1.80 -18.65 28.94
CA LEU A 9 3.01 -18.27 28.20
C LEU A 9 2.73 -18.23 26.69
N LEU A 10 1.93 -19.16 26.18
CA LEU A 10 1.50 -19.21 24.79
C LEU A 10 0.58 -18.04 24.42
N LEU A 11 -0.36 -17.69 25.29
CA LEU A 11 -1.19 -16.48 25.12
C LEU A 11 -0.35 -15.21 25.16
N GLY A 12 0.65 -15.12 26.05
CA GLY A 12 1.57 -13.99 26.12
C GLY A 12 2.38 -13.79 24.83
N ILE A 13 2.87 -14.89 24.26
CA ILE A 13 3.57 -14.87 22.96
C ILE A 13 2.63 -14.44 21.84
N CYS A 14 1.40 -14.99 21.80
CA CYS A 14 0.39 -14.57 20.82
C CYS A 14 0.08 -13.07 20.91
N VAL A 15 -0.11 -12.54 22.12
CA VAL A 15 -0.34 -11.10 22.35
C VAL A 15 0.87 -10.27 21.92
N TYR A 16 2.09 -10.73 22.23
CA TYR A 16 3.32 -10.06 21.81
C TYR A 16 3.45 -10.01 20.28
N LEU A 17 3.14 -11.11 19.57
CA LEU A 17 3.15 -11.14 18.11
C LEU A 17 2.11 -10.19 17.52
N LEU A 18 0.88 -10.16 18.06
CA LEU A 18 -0.16 -9.23 17.64
C LEU A 18 0.26 -7.78 17.85
N PHE A 19 0.84 -7.46 19.01
CA PHE A 19 1.37 -6.12 19.30
C PHE A 19 2.50 -5.73 18.36
N SER A 20 3.41 -6.66 18.07
CA SER A 20 4.53 -6.44 17.15
C SER A 20 4.04 -6.12 15.74
N VAL A 21 3.00 -6.80 15.24
CA VAL A 21 2.37 -6.49 13.94
C VAL A 21 1.76 -5.08 13.92
N ILE A 22 1.17 -4.64 15.03
CA ILE A 22 0.61 -3.29 15.15
C ILE A 22 1.72 -2.23 15.14
N GLN A 23 2.81 -2.48 15.88
CA GLN A 23 4.00 -1.60 15.92
C GLN A 23 4.73 -1.54 14.56
N LEU A 24 4.79 -2.66 13.84
CA LEU A 24 5.51 -2.74 12.56
C LEU A 24 4.87 -1.85 11.48
N LYS A 25 3.54 -1.72 11.49
CA LYS A 25 2.80 -0.79 10.61
C LYS A 25 3.14 0.69 10.85
N GLY A 26 3.52 1.07 12.06
CA GLY A 26 3.89 2.45 12.39
C GLY A 26 5.16 2.91 11.67
N ARG A 27 6.16 2.04 11.55
CA ARG A 27 7.42 2.34 10.84
C ARG A 27 7.28 2.41 9.33
N VAL A 28 6.43 1.55 8.75
CA VAL A 28 6.18 1.54 7.29
C VAL A 28 5.55 2.87 6.81
N ARG A 29 4.70 3.50 7.63
CA ARG A 29 4.10 4.81 7.30
C ARG A 29 5.13 5.94 7.26
N GLY A 30 6.12 5.93 8.15
CA GLY A 30 7.17 6.96 8.18
C GLY A 30 8.06 6.92 6.94
N LEU A 31 8.38 5.72 6.44
CA LEU A 31 9.15 5.55 5.22
C LEU A 31 8.37 6.00 3.99
N ASN A 32 7.09 5.62 3.88
CA ASN A 32 6.23 6.05 2.79
C ASN A 32 6.00 7.58 2.77
N TYR A 33 5.97 8.24 3.93
CA TYR A 33 5.84 9.69 4.00
C TYR A 33 7.06 10.42 3.45
N MET A 34 8.26 9.94 3.76
CA MET A 34 9.51 10.50 3.24
C MET A 34 9.62 10.29 1.73
N VAL A 35 9.29 9.09 1.23
CA VAL A 35 9.25 8.80 -0.21
C VAL A 35 8.27 9.73 -0.94
N ASN A 36 7.08 9.98 -0.37
CA ASN A 36 6.08 10.86 -0.97
C ASN A 36 6.47 12.36 -0.93
N GLN A 37 7.27 12.78 0.06
CA GLN A 37 7.82 14.14 0.08
C GLN A 37 8.96 14.33 -0.93
N LEU A 38 9.76 13.29 -1.22
CA LEU A 38 10.79 13.34 -2.25
C LEU A 38 10.20 13.38 -3.67
N SER A 39 9.07 12.69 -3.91
CA SER A 39 8.36 12.74 -5.20
C SER A 39 7.69 14.09 -5.48
N SER A 40 7.55 14.97 -4.48
CA SER A 40 6.96 16.30 -4.66
C SER A 40 7.98 17.35 -5.15
N GLN A 41 9.28 17.05 -5.12
CA GLN A 41 10.36 17.98 -5.53
C GLN A 41 11.05 17.57 -6.83
N THR A 42 10.68 16.44 -7.42
CA THR A 42 11.17 16.02 -8.73
C THR A 42 10.00 16.01 -9.69
N ASP A 43 10.06 16.82 -10.74
CA ASP A 43 9.27 16.64 -11.96
C ASP A 43 9.50 15.19 -12.42
N THR A 44 8.59 14.29 -12.04
CA THR A 44 8.74 12.86 -12.28
C THR A 44 8.77 12.60 -13.77
N PRO A 45 9.77 11.87 -14.30
CA PRO A 45 9.61 11.20 -15.57
C PRO A 45 8.38 10.31 -15.42
N ASP A 46 7.35 10.58 -16.22
CA ASP A 46 6.17 9.72 -16.33
C ASP A 46 6.65 8.27 -16.37
N MET A 47 6.37 7.49 -15.31
CA MET A 47 6.55 6.05 -15.42
C MET A 47 5.68 5.62 -16.60
N PRO A 48 6.17 4.79 -17.53
CA PRO A 48 5.39 4.34 -18.68
C PRO A 48 4.04 3.70 -18.26
N ILE A 49 3.98 3.17 -17.03
CA ILE A 49 2.77 2.67 -16.38
C ILE A 49 1.71 3.76 -16.16
N ASN A 50 2.10 5.00 -15.84
CA ASN A 50 1.16 6.11 -15.63
C ASN A 50 0.38 6.42 -16.91
N HIS A 51 1.07 6.40 -18.06
CA HIS A 51 0.46 6.65 -19.36
C HIS A 51 -0.55 5.54 -19.75
N GLU A 52 -0.18 4.27 -19.57
CA GLU A 52 -1.10 3.14 -19.78
C GLU A 52 -2.29 3.18 -18.81
N CYS A 53 -2.03 3.49 -17.53
CA CYS A 53 -3.09 3.57 -16.51
C CYS A 53 -4.05 4.72 -16.79
N ARG A 54 -3.56 5.90 -17.19
CA ARG A 54 -4.37 7.04 -17.61
C ARG A 54 -5.23 6.69 -18.83
N GLN A 55 -4.70 5.94 -19.79
CA GLN A 55 -5.48 5.47 -20.94
C GLN A 55 -6.57 4.47 -20.53
N LEU A 56 -6.26 3.50 -19.66
CA LEU A 56 -7.23 2.54 -19.12
C LEU A 56 -8.32 3.23 -18.27
N LEU A 57 -7.96 4.27 -17.52
CA LEU A 57 -8.88 5.11 -16.75
C LEU A 57 -9.84 5.89 -17.67
N ARG A 58 -9.35 6.45 -18.78
CA ARG A 58 -10.20 7.11 -19.79
C ARG A 58 -11.19 6.13 -20.43
N GLU A 59 -10.80 4.87 -20.56
CA GLU A 59 -11.66 3.79 -21.05
C GLU A 59 -12.63 3.21 -19.98
N ASN A 60 -12.73 3.82 -18.78
CA ASN A 60 -13.51 3.32 -17.63
C ASN A 60 -13.12 1.90 -17.18
N LYS A 61 -11.89 1.44 -17.50
CA LYS A 61 -11.38 0.12 -17.11
C LYS A 61 -10.64 0.19 -15.78
N ASP A 62 -11.27 0.77 -14.76
CA ASP A 62 -10.70 1.00 -13.42
C ASP A 62 -10.12 -0.30 -12.82
N VAL A 63 -10.81 -1.43 -12.98
CA VAL A 63 -10.36 -2.74 -12.48
C VAL A 63 -9.08 -3.21 -13.18
N LYS A 64 -8.91 -2.96 -14.49
CA LYS A 64 -7.68 -3.31 -15.21
C LYS A 64 -6.53 -2.37 -14.84
N ALA A 65 -6.81 -1.08 -14.66
CA ALA A 65 -5.82 -0.12 -14.18
C ALA A 65 -5.28 -0.53 -12.80
N VAL A 66 -6.17 -0.87 -11.86
CA VAL A 66 -5.76 -1.36 -10.51
C VAL A 66 -4.95 -2.63 -10.61
N LYS A 67 -5.35 -3.59 -11.46
CA LYS A 67 -4.58 -4.83 -11.66
C LYS A 67 -3.18 -4.54 -12.20
N ARG A 68 -3.04 -3.61 -13.15
CA ARG A 68 -1.77 -3.23 -13.77
C ARG A 68 -0.83 -2.53 -12.78
N VAL A 69 -1.35 -1.58 -12.02
CA VAL A 69 -0.63 -0.89 -10.93
C VAL A 69 -0.15 -1.88 -9.88
N ARG A 70 -1.00 -2.85 -9.52
CA ARG A 70 -0.66 -3.92 -8.57
C ARG A 70 0.48 -4.80 -9.09
N GLU A 71 0.42 -5.21 -10.36
CA GLU A 71 1.45 -6.04 -10.98
C GLU A 71 2.77 -5.30 -11.18
N ALA A 72 2.71 -4.00 -11.50
CA ALA A 72 3.88 -3.22 -11.85
C ALA A 72 4.58 -2.58 -10.63
N LEU A 73 3.84 -2.16 -9.61
CA LEU A 73 4.39 -1.58 -8.38
C LEU A 73 4.43 -2.55 -7.19
N GLY A 74 3.87 -3.76 -7.33
CA GLY A 74 3.83 -4.75 -6.25
C GLY A 74 2.96 -4.33 -5.05
N LEU A 75 2.08 -3.35 -5.25
CA LEU A 75 1.25 -2.77 -4.19
C LEU A 75 0.14 -3.73 -3.73
N SER A 76 -0.37 -3.51 -2.51
CA SER A 76 -1.58 -4.21 -2.05
C SER A 76 -2.81 -3.75 -2.85
N LEU A 77 -3.91 -4.53 -2.82
CA LEU A 77 -5.14 -4.22 -3.56
C LEU A 77 -5.70 -2.84 -3.18
N VAL A 78 -5.57 -2.45 -1.92
CA VAL A 78 -6.05 -1.16 -1.38
C VAL A 78 -5.17 -0.01 -1.88
N GLU A 79 -3.85 -0.15 -1.81
CA GLU A 79 -2.91 0.86 -2.27
C GLU A 79 -3.00 1.07 -3.79
N ALA A 80 -3.13 -0.02 -4.56
CA ALA A 80 -3.32 0.06 -6.00
C ALA A 80 -4.62 0.79 -6.36
N LYS A 81 -5.71 0.56 -5.60
CA LYS A 81 -6.96 1.30 -5.77
C LYS A 81 -6.80 2.79 -5.44
N GLN A 82 -6.15 3.13 -4.32
CA GLN A 82 -5.90 4.52 -3.94
C GLN A 82 -5.06 5.27 -4.98
N TYR A 83 -4.05 4.60 -5.55
CA TYR A 83 -3.23 5.17 -6.60
C TYR A 83 -4.05 5.46 -7.86
N VAL A 84 -4.85 4.50 -8.33
CA VAL A 84 -5.74 4.69 -9.49
C VAL A 84 -6.80 5.76 -9.24
N ASP A 85 -7.37 5.82 -8.03
CA ASP A 85 -8.34 6.85 -7.65
C ASP A 85 -7.69 8.25 -7.65
N SER A 86 -6.43 8.38 -7.19
CA SER A 86 -5.67 9.65 -7.26
C SER A 86 -5.38 10.09 -8.70
N LEU A 87 -4.99 9.16 -9.57
CA LEU A 87 -4.80 9.43 -11.00
C LEU A 87 -6.09 9.83 -11.70
N LYS A 88 -7.23 9.26 -11.30
CA LYS A 88 -8.54 9.61 -11.85
C LYS A 88 -8.97 11.04 -11.50
N LEU A 89 -8.61 11.52 -10.31
CA LEU A 89 -8.86 12.89 -9.88
C LEU A 89 -8.04 13.89 -10.71
N ASP A 90 -6.76 13.59 -10.93
CA ASP A 90 -5.82 14.42 -11.69
C ASP A 90 -6.17 14.49 -13.19
N VAL A 91 -6.69 13.41 -13.78
CA VAL A 91 -7.15 13.40 -15.19
C VAL A 91 -8.44 14.19 -15.42
N ARG A 92 -9.19 14.51 -14.35
CA ARG A 92 -10.51 15.16 -14.43
C ARG A 92 -10.49 16.64 -14.02
N SER A 93 -9.39 17.11 -13.42
CA SER A 93 -9.08 18.53 -13.19
C SER A 93 -8.46 19.18 -14.42
#